data_AF-A0AAE1PIA8-F1
#
_entry.id   AF-A0AAE1PIA8-F1
#
_cell.length_a   1.000
_cell.length_b   1.000
_cell.length_c   1.000
_cell.angle_alpha   90.00
_cell.angle_beta   90.00
_cell.angle_gamma   90.00
#
_symmetry.space_group_name_H-M   'P 1'
#
loop_
_entity.id
_entity.type
_entity.pdbx_description
1 polymer ?
#
loop_
_entity_poly.entity_id
_entity_poly.type
_entity_poly.pdbx_seq_one_letter_code
_entity_poly.pdbx_strand_id
1 'polypeptide(L)'
;MRPNDGDRGADKEGQHFAVLLHELRTSKMYRQLVLQNWTNCLPKDSQSGTRRKLIVQWKLKDTIPYIIDYQWCIRMNRCAQERQHLDTSMSWLSTLGGACSALGDYDASFALMAGTISLQQLEIAMRLGDLGSMSRCRLYAAVSFIQQCKFKLAKSIIIQEYHWVKSLPTDLQDIRIDNMCHGIWTKLIYERKMHRNKVIQAKSSSIGL
;
A
#
# COMPACT_ATOMS: atom_id res chain seq x y z
N MET A 1 -19.42 -17.65 -18.87
CA MET A 1 -20.43 -18.40 -18.10
C MET A 1 -21.00 -17.46 -17.05
N ARG A 2 -22.25 -17.04 -17.18
CA ARG A 2 -22.92 -16.22 -16.14
C ARG A 2 -23.29 -17.12 -14.96
N PRO A 3 -23.14 -16.68 -13.70
CA PRO A 3 -23.67 -17.43 -12.57
C PRO A 3 -25.20 -17.41 -12.61
N ASN A 4 -25.81 -18.56 -12.34
CA ASN A 4 -27.25 -18.74 -12.23
C ASN A 4 -27.84 -17.77 -11.19
N ASP A 5 -28.91 -17.05 -11.56
CA ASP A 5 -29.65 -16.13 -10.69
C ASP A 5 -30.45 -16.83 -9.55
N GLY A 6 -30.31 -18.15 -9.39
CA GLY A 6 -30.97 -18.94 -8.34
C GLY A 6 -30.34 -18.85 -6.94
N ASP A 7 -29.14 -18.30 -6.80
CA ASP A 7 -28.37 -18.35 -5.54
C ASP A 7 -28.66 -17.15 -4.60
N ARG A 8 -29.25 -16.07 -5.12
CA ARG A 8 -29.54 -14.86 -4.32
C ARG A 8 -30.69 -15.01 -3.32
N GLY A 9 -31.49 -16.07 -3.43
CA GLY A 9 -32.59 -16.36 -2.50
C GLY A 9 -32.11 -17.03 -1.20
N ALA A 10 -31.18 -17.97 -1.31
CA ALA A 10 -30.66 -18.76 -0.19
C ALA A 10 -29.87 -17.90 0.81
N ASP A 11 -29.10 -16.93 0.31
CA ASP A 11 -28.31 -16.00 1.15
C ASP A 11 -29.18 -15.14 2.07
N LYS A 12 -30.36 -14.73 1.61
CA LYS A 12 -31.28 -13.90 2.42
C LYS A 12 -31.94 -14.72 3.52
N GLU A 13 -32.31 -15.96 3.24
CA GLU A 13 -32.90 -16.87 4.23
C GLU A 13 -31.90 -17.21 5.35
N GLY A 14 -30.63 -17.43 5.00
CA GLY A 14 -29.55 -17.65 5.97
C GLY A 14 -29.30 -16.44 6.88
N GLN A 15 -29.34 -15.22 6.32
CA GLN A 15 -29.19 -13.98 7.09
C GLN A 15 -30.36 -13.76 8.06
N HIS A 16 -31.61 -13.96 7.61
CA HIS A 16 -32.78 -13.85 8.49
C HIS A 16 -32.75 -14.88 9.62
N PHE A 17 -32.29 -16.10 9.35
CA PHE A 17 -32.15 -17.14 10.36
C PHE A 17 -31.03 -16.82 11.37
N ALA A 18 -29.91 -16.24 10.93
CA ALA A 18 -28.85 -15.79 11.81
C ALA A 18 -29.30 -14.66 12.75
N VAL A 19 -30.07 -13.69 12.23
CA VAL A 19 -30.68 -12.61 13.03
C VAL A 19 -31.69 -13.18 14.03
N LEU A 20 -32.54 -14.13 13.61
CA LEU A 20 -33.46 -14.83 14.51
C LEU A 20 -32.71 -15.54 15.65
N LEU A 21 -31.64 -16.27 15.34
CA LEU A 21 -30.81 -16.94 16.35
C LEU A 21 -30.12 -15.95 17.29
N HIS A 22 -29.66 -14.81 16.78
CA HIS A 22 -29.10 -13.74 17.60
C HIS A 22 -30.14 -13.18 18.57
N GLU A 23 -31.34 -12.84 18.09
CA GLU A 23 -32.42 -12.30 18.92
C GLU A 23 -32.91 -13.29 19.98
N LEU A 24 -32.99 -14.59 19.64
CA LEU A 24 -33.31 -15.64 20.61
C LEU A 24 -32.23 -15.78 21.70
N ARG A 25 -30.95 -15.50 21.40
CA ARG A 25 -29.88 -15.54 22.41
C ARG A 25 -29.91 -14.31 23.31
N THR A 26 -30.10 -13.14 22.71
CA THR A 26 -29.94 -11.85 23.39
C THR A 26 -31.19 -11.45 24.17
N SER A 27 -32.39 -11.66 23.63
CA SER A 27 -33.63 -11.14 24.24
C SER A 27 -34.42 -12.21 25.01
N LYS A 28 -34.66 -11.94 26.30
CA LYS A 28 -35.53 -12.79 27.15
C LYS A 28 -37.01 -12.64 26.78
N MET A 29 -37.46 -11.42 26.47
CA MET A 29 -38.83 -11.12 26.05
C MET A 29 -39.16 -11.80 24.72
N TYR A 30 -38.25 -11.73 23.75
CA TYR A 30 -38.45 -12.37 22.45
C TYR A 30 -38.57 -13.89 22.57
N ARG A 31 -37.72 -14.53 23.38
CA ARG A 31 -37.84 -15.96 23.71
C ARG A 31 -39.20 -16.31 24.31
N GLN A 32 -39.72 -15.51 25.24
CA GLN A 32 -41.01 -15.75 25.86
C GLN A 32 -42.15 -15.64 24.85
N LEU A 33 -42.13 -14.64 23.97
CA LEU A 33 -43.14 -14.45 22.92
C LEU A 33 -43.12 -15.58 21.89
N VAL A 34 -41.93 -16.01 21.44
CA VAL A 34 -41.78 -17.15 20.52
C VAL A 34 -42.30 -18.44 21.16
N LEU A 35 -41.95 -18.70 22.42
CA LEU A 35 -42.45 -19.86 23.15
C LEU A 35 -43.96 -19.82 23.33
N GLN A 36 -44.53 -18.67 23.71
CA GLN A 36 -45.98 -18.49 23.87
C GLN A 36 -46.72 -18.73 22.54
N ASN A 37 -46.23 -18.14 21.46
CA ASN A 37 -46.83 -18.30 20.13
C ASN A 37 -46.79 -19.77 19.69
N TRP A 38 -45.65 -20.45 19.86
CA TRP A 38 -45.55 -21.87 19.52
C TRP A 38 -46.37 -22.78 20.43
N THR A 39 -46.52 -22.47 21.72
CA THR A 39 -47.44 -23.23 22.59
C THR A 39 -48.91 -23.04 22.22
N ASN A 40 -49.29 -21.89 21.67
CA ASN A 40 -50.65 -21.63 21.21
C ASN A 40 -51.01 -22.37 19.91
N CYS A 41 -50.00 -22.75 19.11
CA CYS A 41 -50.17 -23.54 17.89
C CYS A 41 -50.32 -25.06 18.14
N LEU A 42 -50.22 -25.52 19.40
CA LEU A 42 -50.39 -26.93 19.75
C LEU A 42 -51.88 -27.25 19.99
N PRO A 43 -52.39 -28.40 19.51
CA PRO A 43 -53.77 -28.81 19.76
C PRO A 43 -54.01 -29.00 21.27
N LYS A 44 -55.09 -28.39 21.76
CA LYS A 44 -55.53 -28.48 23.16
C LYS A 44 -56.22 -29.83 23.38
N ASP A 45 -55.60 -30.73 24.13
CA ASP A 45 -56.30 -31.91 24.67
C ASP A 45 -56.97 -31.55 26.00
N SER A 46 -58.23 -31.93 26.13
CA SER A 46 -59.08 -31.58 27.27
C SER A 46 -58.93 -32.45 28.51
N GLN A 47 -57.96 -33.38 28.60
CA GLN A 47 -57.84 -34.24 29.78
C GLN A 47 -56.37 -34.64 30.06
N SER A 48 -55.82 -34.09 31.15
CA SER A 48 -54.70 -34.59 31.98
C SER A 48 -53.72 -33.47 32.36
N GLY A 49 -53.62 -33.19 33.66
CA GLY A 49 -52.85 -32.10 34.27
C GLY A 49 -51.33 -32.28 34.24
N THR A 50 -50.76 -32.80 33.16
CA THR A 50 -49.29 -32.94 33.02
C THR A 50 -48.74 -31.84 32.12
N ARG A 51 -47.91 -30.94 32.67
CA ARG A 51 -47.17 -29.92 31.90
C ARG A 51 -46.34 -30.62 30.80
N ARG A 52 -46.78 -30.55 29.54
CA ARG A 52 -46.00 -31.07 28.40
C ARG A 52 -44.68 -30.29 28.31
N LYS A 53 -43.55 -30.97 28.44
CA LYS A 53 -42.21 -30.42 28.18
C LYS A 53 -41.98 -30.44 26.67
N LEU A 54 -42.13 -29.30 26.01
CA LEU A 54 -41.79 -29.17 24.59
C LEU A 54 -40.27 -29.20 24.44
N ILE A 55 -39.74 -30.23 23.77
CA ILE A 55 -38.32 -30.33 23.41
C ILE A 55 -38.24 -30.11 21.91
N VAL A 56 -37.78 -28.93 21.50
CA VAL A 56 -37.53 -28.65 20.08
C VAL A 56 -36.08 -29.02 19.76
N GLN A 57 -35.88 -30.08 18.98
CA GLN A 57 -34.57 -30.45 18.46
C GLN A 57 -34.38 -29.81 17.08
N TRP A 58 -33.39 -28.93 16.97
CA TRP A 58 -32.99 -28.33 15.72
C TRP A 58 -31.73 -29.04 15.23
N LYS A 59 -31.73 -29.48 13.98
CA LYS A 59 -30.53 -29.96 13.30
C LYS A 59 -30.20 -28.97 12.20
N LEU A 60 -29.24 -28.10 12.47
CA LEU A 60 -28.70 -27.21 11.45
C LEU A 60 -27.98 -28.08 10.42
N LYS A 61 -28.50 -28.07 9.20
CA LYS A 61 -27.85 -28.72 8.06
C LYS A 61 -27.16 -27.59 7.32
N ASP A 62 -25.87 -27.40 7.57
CA ASP A 62 -25.05 -26.45 6.82
C ASP A 62 -24.99 -26.95 5.36
N THR A 63 -25.92 -26.48 4.53
CA THR A 63 -26.07 -26.93 3.14
C THR A 63 -25.09 -26.25 2.19
N ILE A 64 -24.23 -25.36 2.69
CA ILE A 64 -23.17 -24.75 1.90
C ILE A 64 -21.89 -24.86 2.71
N PRO A 65 -20.93 -25.73 2.33
CA PRO A 65 -19.60 -25.64 2.90
C PRO A 65 -19.04 -24.29 2.47
N TYR A 66 -19.02 -23.32 3.37
CA TYR A 66 -18.22 -22.11 3.19
C TYR A 66 -16.77 -22.60 3.24
N ILE A 67 -16.20 -22.94 2.08
CA ILE A 67 -14.78 -23.28 1.96
C ILE A 67 -14.03 -21.96 2.08
N ILE A 68 -13.94 -21.44 3.31
CA ILE A 68 -12.98 -20.37 3.61
C ILE A 68 -11.62 -20.99 3.39
N ASP A 69 -10.95 -20.57 2.33
CA ASP A 69 -9.60 -21.02 2.04
C ASP A 69 -8.63 -20.31 2.99
N TYR A 70 -8.54 -20.84 4.21
CA TYR A 70 -7.66 -20.32 5.24
C TYR A 70 -6.20 -20.27 4.78
N GLN A 71 -5.76 -21.19 3.92
CA GLN A 71 -4.39 -21.20 3.42
C GLN A 71 -4.12 -20.00 2.52
N TRP A 72 -5.03 -19.70 1.59
CA TRP A 72 -4.94 -18.51 0.76
C TRP A 72 -5.14 -17.22 1.55
N CYS A 73 -6.05 -17.18 2.52
CA CYS A 73 -6.21 -16.03 3.40
C CYS A 73 -4.91 -15.72 4.17
N ILE A 74 -4.24 -16.74 4.71
CA ILE A 74 -2.96 -16.57 5.41
C ILE A 74 -1.87 -16.06 4.45
N ARG A 75 -1.76 -16.62 3.24
CA ARG A 75 -0.79 -16.18 2.23
C ARG A 75 -1.03 -14.74 1.80
N MET A 76 -2.28 -14.40 1.52
CA MET A 76 -2.69 -13.05 1.12
C MET A 76 -2.43 -12.04 2.24
N ASN A 77 -2.74 -12.39 3.49
CA ASN A 77 -2.44 -11.54 4.63
C ASN A 77 -0.94 -11.31 4.79
N ARG A 78 -0.10 -12.33 4.59
CA ARG A 78 1.35 -12.18 4.61
C ARG A 78 1.84 -11.22 3.51
N CYS A 79 1.37 -11.40 2.28
CA CYS A 79 1.73 -10.49 1.18
C CYS A 79 1.27 -9.05 1.43
N ALA A 80 0.08 -8.86 2.00
CA ALA A 80 -0.44 -7.55 2.37
C ALA A 80 0.40 -6.88 3.46
N GLN A 81 0.81 -7.63 4.48
CA GLN A 81 1.70 -7.16 5.55
C GLN A 81 3.08 -6.77 4.99
N GLU A 82 3.69 -7.64 4.16
CA GLU A 82 4.96 -7.36 3.50
C GLU A 82 4.90 -6.08 2.65
N ARG A 83 3.84 -5.93 1.86
CA ARG A 83 3.60 -4.72 1.07
C ARG A 83 3.48 -3.48 1.96
N GLN A 84 2.69 -3.55 3.02
CA GLN A 84 2.51 -2.44 3.96
C GLN A 84 3.83 -2.03 4.64
N HIS A 85 4.66 -3.00 5.02
CA HIS A 85 5.98 -2.72 5.61
C HIS A 85 6.92 -2.01 4.62
N LEU A 86 6.93 -2.46 3.36
CA LEU A 86 7.72 -1.82 2.31
C LEU A 86 7.23 -0.40 2.01
N ASP A 87 5.92 -0.18 1.89
CA ASP A 87 5.34 1.15 1.66
C ASP A 87 5.63 2.10 2.84
N THR A 88 5.56 1.61 4.07
CA THR A 88 5.91 2.39 5.28
C THR A 88 7.39 2.77 5.28
N SER A 89 8.27 1.83 4.95
CA SER A 89 9.71 2.07 4.88
C SER A 89 10.05 3.10 3.80
N MET A 90 9.41 3.00 2.62
CA MET A 90 9.56 3.96 1.53
C MET A 90 9.13 5.38 1.94
N SER A 91 8.05 5.49 2.71
CA SER A 91 7.56 6.77 3.24
C SER A 91 8.60 7.42 4.18
N TRP A 92 9.13 6.66 5.14
CA TRP A 92 10.16 7.17 6.06
C TRP A 92 11.45 7.55 5.35
N LEU A 93 11.93 6.72 4.43
CA LEU A 93 13.12 7.01 3.64
C LEU A 93 12.93 8.24 2.74
N SER A 94 11.72 8.51 2.25
CA SER A 94 11.44 9.71 1.46
C SER A 94 11.55 10.98 2.30
N THR A 95 11.03 10.97 3.52
CA THR A 95 11.16 12.09 4.45
C THR A 95 12.61 12.33 4.86
N LEU A 96 13.33 11.28 5.26
CA LEU A 96 14.73 11.38 5.66
C LEU A 96 15.62 11.77 4.47
N GLY A 97 15.43 11.15 3.32
CA GLY A 97 16.17 11.43 2.09
C GLY A 97 15.98 12.87 1.62
N GLY A 98 14.76 13.41 1.71
CA GLY A 98 14.49 14.83 1.44
C GLY A 98 15.25 15.77 2.37
N ALA A 99 15.26 15.48 3.68
CA ALA A 99 16.01 16.26 4.66
C ALA A 99 17.53 16.21 4.42
N CYS A 100 18.10 15.01 4.23
CA CYS A 100 19.52 14.85 3.91
C CYS A 100 19.88 15.52 2.57
N SER A 101 19.01 15.42 1.56
CA SER A 101 19.23 16.09 0.28
C SER A 101 19.22 17.61 0.43
N ALA A 102 18.37 18.20 1.29
CA ALA A 102 18.39 19.64 1.52
C ALA A 102 19.70 20.09 2.20
N LEU A 103 20.20 19.32 3.16
CA LEU A 103 21.47 19.59 3.84
C LEU A 103 22.70 19.28 2.98
N GLY A 104 22.57 18.41 1.99
CA GLY A 104 23.65 17.98 1.10
C GLY A 104 24.26 19.09 0.25
N ASP A 105 23.56 20.21 0.07
CA ASP A 105 24.12 21.40 -0.62
C ASP A 105 25.17 22.13 0.25
N TYR A 106 25.15 21.92 1.57
CA TYR A 106 26.05 22.56 2.53
C TYR A 106 27.14 21.61 3.03
N ASP A 107 26.83 20.32 3.14
CA ASP A 107 27.72 19.32 3.72
C ASP A 107 27.69 18.01 2.91
N ALA A 108 28.88 17.62 2.45
CA ALA A 108 29.10 16.44 1.62
C ALA A 108 28.72 15.11 2.31
N SER A 109 28.76 15.06 3.65
CA SER A 109 28.35 13.87 4.41
C SER A 109 26.85 13.59 4.26
N PHE A 110 26.02 14.64 4.32
CA PHE A 110 24.58 14.53 4.08
C PHE A 110 24.27 14.21 2.62
N ALA A 111 25.05 14.74 1.67
CA ALA A 111 24.94 14.36 0.26
C ALA A 111 25.23 12.86 0.04
N LEU A 112 26.25 12.31 0.73
CA LEU A 112 26.55 10.88 0.67
C LEU A 112 25.43 10.02 1.28
N MET A 113 24.89 10.48 2.42
CA MET A 113 23.76 9.82 3.10
C MET A 113 22.50 9.83 2.23
N ALA A 114 22.17 10.96 1.61
CA ALA A 114 21.03 11.07 0.68
C ALA A 114 21.17 10.11 -0.52
N GLY A 115 22.39 9.94 -1.05
CA GLY A 115 22.66 8.96 -2.09
C GLY A 115 22.44 7.52 -1.62
N THR A 116 22.89 7.20 -0.41
CA THR A 116 22.69 5.87 0.20
C THR A 116 21.21 5.56 0.41
N ILE A 117 20.46 6.53 0.94
CA ILE A 117 19.00 6.42 1.12
C ILE A 117 18.32 6.21 -0.24
N SER A 118 18.72 6.94 -1.28
CA SER A 118 18.16 6.80 -2.63
C SER A 118 18.35 5.38 -3.19
N LEU A 119 19.47 4.73 -2.89
CA LEU A 119 19.73 3.33 -3.28
C LEU A 119 18.85 2.34 -2.50
N GLN A 120 18.65 2.57 -1.19
CA GLN A 120 17.73 1.76 -0.39
C GLN A 120 16.28 1.89 -0.88
N GLN A 121 15.85 3.12 -1.22
CA GLN A 121 14.55 3.35 -1.83
C GLN A 121 14.41 2.64 -3.18
N LEU A 122 15.47 2.61 -4.00
CA LEU A 122 15.48 1.88 -5.26
C LEU A 122 15.31 0.37 -5.04
N GLU A 123 15.98 -0.20 -4.04
CA GLU A 123 15.81 -1.62 -3.69
C GLU A 123 14.36 -1.94 -3.33
N ILE A 124 13.73 -1.10 -2.51
CA ILE A 124 12.32 -1.24 -2.15
C ILE A 124 11.44 -1.11 -3.40
N ALA A 125 11.66 -0.09 -4.23
CA ALA A 125 10.88 0.14 -5.45
C ALA A 125 10.97 -1.04 -6.43
N MET A 126 12.14 -1.68 -6.55
CA MET A 126 12.33 -2.90 -7.34
C MET A 126 11.50 -4.07 -6.79
N ARG A 127 11.49 -4.26 -5.46
CA ARG A 127 10.66 -5.30 -4.81
C ARG A 127 9.16 -5.04 -4.99
N LEU A 128 8.77 -3.77 -5.04
CA LEU A 128 7.38 -3.35 -5.24
C LEU A 128 6.93 -3.40 -6.71
N GLY A 129 7.86 -3.54 -7.66
CA GLY A 129 7.57 -3.56 -9.10
C GLY A 129 7.12 -2.20 -9.66
N ASP A 130 7.38 -1.10 -8.95
CA ASP A 130 6.94 0.25 -9.37
C ASP A 130 8.05 0.98 -10.14
N LEU A 131 7.93 0.93 -11.47
CA LEU A 131 8.86 1.59 -12.40
C LEU A 131 8.96 3.11 -12.18
N GLY A 132 7.85 3.76 -11.82
CA GLY A 132 7.82 5.20 -11.57
C GLY A 132 8.60 5.56 -10.30
N SER A 133 8.42 4.78 -9.23
CA SER A 133 9.26 4.92 -8.03
C SER A 133 10.74 4.64 -8.32
N MET A 134 11.06 3.60 -9.08
CA MET A 134 12.44 3.29 -9.44
C MET A 134 13.13 4.46 -10.16
N SER A 135 12.43 5.09 -11.11
CA SER A 135 12.93 6.25 -11.85
C SER A 135 13.18 7.44 -10.92
N ARG A 136 12.21 7.76 -10.03
CA ARG A 136 12.37 8.82 -9.02
C ARG A 136 13.57 8.57 -8.11
N CYS A 137 13.78 7.34 -7.63
CA CYS A 137 14.94 6.99 -6.81
C CYS A 137 16.28 7.21 -7.53
N ARG A 138 16.36 6.85 -8.82
CA ARG A 138 17.56 7.12 -9.63
C ARG A 138 17.79 8.62 -9.80
N LEU A 139 16.74 9.41 -9.99
CA LEU A 139 16.83 10.87 -10.02
C LEU A 139 17.27 11.48 -8.68
N TYR A 140 16.80 10.95 -7.53
CA TYR A 140 17.30 11.36 -6.21
C TYR A 140 18.79 11.04 -6.04
N ALA A 141 19.23 9.87 -6.49
CA ALA A 141 20.66 9.54 -6.52
C ALA A 141 21.45 10.52 -7.41
N ALA A 142 20.91 10.94 -8.55
CA ALA A 142 21.53 11.94 -9.42
C ALA A 142 21.71 13.30 -8.70
N VAL A 143 20.74 13.74 -7.90
CA VAL A 143 20.87 14.94 -7.05
C VAL A 143 22.04 14.78 -6.08
N SER A 144 22.14 13.65 -5.39
CA SER A 144 23.25 13.38 -4.46
C SER A 144 24.62 13.41 -5.16
N PHE A 145 24.70 12.95 -6.41
CA PHE A 145 25.92 13.03 -7.20
C PHE A 145 26.28 14.45 -7.61
N ILE A 146 25.29 15.30 -7.90
CA ILE A 146 25.53 16.73 -8.18
C ILE A 146 26.16 17.39 -6.94
N GLN A 147 25.60 17.13 -5.77
CA GLN A 147 26.09 17.67 -4.49
C GLN A 147 27.51 17.21 -4.18
N GLN A 148 27.86 15.98 -4.54
CA GLN A 148 29.22 15.44 -4.43
C GLN A 148 30.15 15.87 -5.58
N CYS A 149 29.75 16.83 -6.43
CA CYS A 149 30.48 17.27 -7.62
C CYS A 149 30.77 16.17 -8.66
N LYS A 150 30.04 15.04 -8.60
CA LYS A 150 30.12 13.90 -9.54
C LYS A 150 29.23 14.15 -10.77
N PHE A 151 29.45 15.27 -11.45
CA PHE A 151 28.57 15.78 -12.51
C PHE A 151 28.39 14.84 -13.71
N LYS A 152 29.43 14.06 -14.07
CA LYS A 152 29.34 13.11 -15.21
C LYS A 152 28.34 11.99 -14.94
N LEU A 153 28.36 11.43 -13.73
CA LEU A 153 27.45 10.35 -13.33
C LEU A 153 26.02 10.87 -13.26
N ALA A 154 25.81 12.02 -12.60
CA ALA A 154 24.50 12.67 -12.55
C ALA A 154 23.91 12.92 -13.94
N LYS A 155 24.72 13.48 -14.86
CA LYS A 155 24.33 13.72 -16.25
C LYS A 155 23.84 12.44 -16.94
N SER A 156 24.58 11.34 -16.80
CA SER A 156 24.25 10.06 -17.42
C SER A 156 22.88 9.56 -16.97
N ILE A 157 22.61 9.62 -15.66
CA ILE A 157 21.35 9.15 -15.09
C ILE A 157 20.18 10.02 -15.58
N ILE A 158 20.31 11.34 -15.53
CA ILE A 158 19.23 12.25 -15.96
C ILE A 158 18.86 12.01 -17.43
N ILE A 159 19.86 11.85 -18.30
CA ILE A 159 19.65 11.57 -19.73
C ILE A 159 18.95 10.21 -19.92
N GLN A 160 19.40 9.19 -19.20
CA GLN A 160 18.81 7.86 -19.27
C GLN A 160 17.33 7.87 -18.85
N GLU A 161 16.99 8.50 -17.71
CA GLU A 161 15.61 8.59 -17.25
C GLU A 161 14.74 9.43 -18.18
N TYR A 162 15.27 10.55 -18.70
CA TYR A 162 14.55 11.39 -19.65
C TYR A 162 14.21 10.62 -20.93
N HIS A 163 15.19 9.93 -21.53
CA HIS A 163 14.94 9.11 -22.71
C HIS A 163 14.00 7.96 -22.43
N TRP A 164 14.10 7.33 -21.26
CA TRP A 164 13.16 6.28 -20.87
C TRP A 164 11.72 6.81 -20.83
N VAL A 165 11.46 7.94 -20.15
CA VAL A 165 10.12 8.56 -20.13
C VAL A 165 9.65 8.89 -21.54
N LYS A 166 10.50 9.50 -22.37
CA LYS A 166 10.12 9.87 -23.76
C LYS A 166 9.94 8.69 -24.70
N SER A 167 10.46 7.51 -24.34
CA SER A 167 10.23 6.28 -25.10
C SER A 167 8.86 5.64 -24.84
N LEU A 168 8.17 6.04 -23.76
CA LEU A 168 6.84 5.54 -23.43
C LEU A 168 5.76 6.22 -24.29
N PRO A 169 4.65 5.52 -24.59
CA PRO A 169 3.46 6.14 -25.16
C PRO A 169 3.00 7.35 -24.35
N THR A 170 2.48 8.40 -25.00
CA THR A 170 2.11 9.67 -24.38
C THR A 170 1.22 9.49 -23.13
N ASP A 171 0.29 8.53 -23.17
CA ASP A 171 -0.65 8.25 -22.07
C ASP A 171 0.02 7.64 -20.83
N LEU A 172 1.23 7.10 -20.97
CA LEU A 172 2.03 6.48 -19.91
C LEU A 172 3.21 7.35 -19.47
N GLN A 173 3.38 8.53 -20.07
CA GLN A 173 4.44 9.46 -19.67
C GLN A 173 4.08 10.14 -18.35
N ASP A 174 4.81 9.82 -17.28
CA ASP A 174 4.68 10.55 -16.03
C ASP A 174 5.32 11.94 -16.15
N ILE A 175 4.47 12.94 -16.32
CA ILE A 175 4.83 14.37 -16.39
C ILE A 175 5.69 14.79 -15.19
N ARG A 176 5.51 14.17 -14.02
CA ARG A 176 6.29 14.49 -12.82
C ARG A 176 7.75 14.11 -12.98
N ILE A 177 8.03 12.94 -13.58
CA ILE A 177 9.41 12.47 -13.83
C ILE A 177 10.08 13.37 -14.88
N ASP A 178 9.34 13.77 -15.92
CA ASP A 178 9.82 14.73 -16.92
C ASP A 178 10.23 16.06 -16.28
N ASN A 179 9.36 16.62 -15.45
CA ASN A 179 9.63 17.85 -14.70
C ASN A 179 10.84 17.70 -13.74
N MET A 180 10.98 16.54 -13.08
CA MET A 180 12.14 16.25 -12.25
C MET A 180 13.43 16.23 -13.07
N CYS A 181 13.43 15.61 -14.26
CA CYS A 181 14.59 15.61 -15.14
C CYS A 181 15.02 17.05 -15.49
N HIS A 182 14.08 17.91 -15.88
CA HIS A 182 14.35 19.31 -16.20
C HIS A 182 14.87 20.11 -14.98
N GLY A 183 14.27 19.92 -13.81
CA GLY A 183 14.70 20.58 -12.58
C GLY A 183 16.11 20.19 -12.17
N ILE A 184 16.40 18.89 -12.18
CA ILE A 184 17.72 18.35 -11.80
C ILE A 184 18.77 18.73 -12.84
N TRP A 185 18.42 18.77 -14.13
CA TRP A 185 19.30 19.26 -15.18
C TRP A 185 19.71 20.71 -14.98
N THR A 186 18.75 21.55 -14.57
CA THR A 186 19.01 22.97 -14.25
C THR A 186 19.98 23.08 -13.06
N LYS A 187 19.74 22.31 -12.00
CA LYS A 187 20.66 22.23 -10.84
C LYS A 187 22.06 21.77 -11.26
N LEU A 188 22.17 20.74 -12.11
CA LEU A 188 23.44 20.23 -12.62
C LEU A 188 24.25 21.32 -13.34
N ILE A 189 23.62 22.08 -14.24
CA ILE A 189 24.30 23.14 -14.98
C ILE A 189 24.80 24.22 -14.04
N TYR A 190 23.94 24.66 -13.11
CA TYR A 190 24.26 25.68 -12.12
C TYR A 190 25.46 25.28 -11.26
N GLU A 191 25.38 24.11 -10.62
CA GLU A 191 26.43 23.63 -9.70
C GLU A 191 27.76 23.40 -10.42
N ARG A 192 27.73 22.87 -11.65
CA ARG A 192 28.94 22.69 -12.45
C ARG A 192 29.60 24.03 -12.79
N LYS A 193 28.81 25.06 -13.09
CA LYS A 193 29.31 26.42 -13.35
C LYS A 193 29.95 27.00 -12.08
N MET A 194 29.28 26.88 -10.94
CA MET A 194 29.79 27.38 -9.65
C MET A 194 31.08 26.67 -9.24
N HIS A 195 31.13 25.34 -9.36
CA HIS A 195 32.33 24.57 -9.11
C HIS A 195 33.50 24.99 -10.02
N ARG A 196 33.26 25.19 -11.32
CA ARG A 196 34.29 25.67 -12.24
C ARG A 196 34.84 27.04 -11.83
N ASN A 197 33.98 27.96 -11.44
CA ASN A 197 34.39 29.29 -10.98
C ASN A 197 35.24 29.22 -9.70
N LYS A 198 34.83 28.41 -8.72
CA LYS A 198 35.61 28.18 -7.49
C LYS A 198 37.00 27.61 -7.79
N VAL A 199 37.09 26.63 -8.70
CA VAL A 199 38.38 26.05 -9.11
C VAL A 199 39.28 27.07 -9.81
N ILE A 200 38.72 27.94 -10.66
CA ILE A 200 39.50 29.00 -11.32
C ILE A 200 40.02 30.00 -10.29
N GLN A 201 39.17 30.46 -9.36
CA GLN A 201 39.57 31.38 -8.29
C GLN A 201 40.70 30.80 -7.43
N ALA A 202 40.56 29.54 -6.99
CA ALA A 202 41.61 28.87 -6.21
C ALA A 202 42.95 28.80 -6.95
N LYS A 203 42.94 28.56 -8.27
CA LYS A 203 44.17 28.54 -9.08
C LYS A 203 44.82 29.91 -9.20
N SER A 204 44.03 30.97 -9.41
CA SER A 204 44.55 32.34 -9.49
C SER A 204 45.19 32.79 -8.17
N SER A 205 44.61 32.40 -7.03
CA SER A 205 45.20 32.66 -5.71
C SER A 205 46.49 31.87 -5.43
N SER A 206 46.69 30.74 -6.11
CA SER A 206 47.88 29.88 -5.93
C SER A 206 49.08 30.30 -6.78
N ILE A 207 48.88 31.13 -7.82
CA ILE A 207 49.92 31.60 -8.75
C ILE A 207 50.45 32.99 -8.34
N GLY A 208 49.75 33.68 -7.43
CA GLY A 208 50.13 35.00 -6.90
C GLY A 208 50.99 34.99 -5.63
N LEU A 209 51.54 33.83 -5.26
CA LEU A 209 52.54 33.62 -4.21
C LEU A 209 53.79 33.01 -4.84
#